data_AF-A0A7X9BXQ8-F1
#
_entry.id   AF-A0A7X9BXQ8-F1
#
_cell.length_a   1.000
_cell.length_b   1.000
_cell.length_c   1.000
_cell.angle_alpha   90.00
_cell.angle_beta   90.00
_cell.angle_gamma   90.00
#
_symmetry.space_group_name_H-M   'P 1'
#
loop_
_entity.id
_entity.type
_entity.pdbx_description
1 polymer ?
#
loop_
_entity_poly.entity_id
_entity_poly.type
_entity_poly.pdbx_seq_one_letter_code
_entity_poly.pdbx_strand_id
1 'polypeptide(L)'
;MKRYLWPIIIGVCLYVIFIMVGKTHWEIQEAAQRFSSTGVTSIIKLNLLAFLFGLLIEWQGLKKIFQKEIKVSKFILIPIIIFLLGIIPNHYWMYWFGVGMSGIKMGTVNALLVDESHILLMVLAGVLFVRSLVKKEDSYIP
;
A
#
# COMPACT_ATOMS: atom_id res chain seq x y z
N MET A 1 -3.40 -29.83 -12.82
CA MET A 1 -4.04 -29.09 -11.70
C MET A 1 -3.11 -28.11 -10.96
N LYS A 2 -1.90 -28.49 -10.52
CA LYS A 2 -1.02 -27.60 -9.71
C LYS A 2 -0.66 -26.24 -10.34
N ARG A 3 -0.67 -26.13 -11.68
CA ARG A 3 -0.36 -24.88 -12.41
C ARG A 3 -1.38 -23.76 -12.18
N TYR A 4 -2.65 -24.10 -11.93
CA TYR A 4 -3.73 -23.13 -11.71
C TYR A 4 -4.03 -22.88 -10.23
N LEU A 5 -3.55 -23.74 -9.34
CA LEU A 5 -3.81 -23.64 -7.91
C LEU A 5 -3.30 -22.32 -7.32
N TRP A 6 -2.10 -21.89 -7.71
CA TRP A 6 -1.50 -20.63 -7.24
C TRP A 6 -2.32 -19.40 -7.64
N PRO A 7 -2.63 -19.18 -8.94
CA PRO A 7 -3.52 -18.10 -9.35
C PRO A 7 -4.87 -18.08 -8.62
N ILE A 8 -5.47 -19.25 -8.38
CA ILE A 8 -6.74 -19.35 -7.65
C ILE A 8 -6.58 -18.88 -6.20
N ILE A 9 -5.56 -19.37 -5.49
CA ILE A 9 -5.30 -18.96 -4.10
C ILE A 9 -5.08 -17.45 -4.02
N ILE A 10 -4.28 -16.90 -4.92
CA ILE A 10 -4.02 -15.45 -4.97
C ILE A 10 -5.30 -14.68 -5.25
N GLY A 11 -6.12 -15.15 -6.21
CA GLY A 11 -7.41 -14.56 -6.52
C GLY A 11 -8.35 -14.55 -5.31
N VAL A 12 -8.42 -15.64 -4.55
CA VAL A 12 -9.20 -15.71 -3.31
C VAL A 12 -8.66 -14.74 -2.26
N CYS A 13 -7.33 -14.68 -2.05
CA CYS A 13 -6.73 -13.74 -1.11
C CYS A 13 -7.01 -12.28 -1.49
N LEU A 14 -6.89 -11.93 -2.77
CA LEU A 14 -7.21 -10.59 -3.26
C LEU A 14 -8.70 -10.25 -3.05
N TYR A 15 -9.59 -11.21 -3.30
CA TYR A 15 -11.02 -11.03 -3.03
C TYR A 15 -11.31 -10.83 -1.53
N VAL A 16 -10.68 -11.61 -0.65
CA VAL A 16 -10.82 -11.44 0.80
C VAL A 16 -10.32 -10.05 1.23
N ILE A 17 -9.16 -9.61 0.75
CA ILE A 17 -8.67 -8.24 1.03
C ILE A 17 -9.66 -7.20 0.53
N PHE A 18 -10.22 -7.36 -0.68
CA PHE A 18 -11.21 -6.44 -1.23
C PHE A 18 -12.46 -6.32 -0.33
N ILE A 19 -12.98 -7.44 0.19
CA ILE A 19 -14.09 -7.43 1.16
C ILE A 19 -13.68 -6.73 2.47
N MET A 20 -12.47 -6.99 2.97
CA MET A 20 -11.96 -6.35 4.19
C MET A 20 -11.78 -4.83 4.01
N VAL A 21 -11.37 -4.37 2.83
CA VAL A 21 -11.28 -2.95 2.46
C VAL A 21 -12.66 -2.31 2.55
N GLY A 22 -13.67 -2.90 1.93
CA GLY A 22 -15.05 -2.39 1.98
C GLY A 22 -15.59 -2.30 3.41
N LYS A 23 -15.37 -3.34 4.23
CA LYS A 23 -15.76 -3.34 5.65
C LYS A 23 -15.03 -2.23 6.43
N THR A 24 -13.72 -2.10 6.24
CA THR A 24 -12.92 -1.11 6.97
C THR A 24 -13.28 0.32 6.56
N HIS A 25 -13.61 0.55 5.29
CA HIS A 25 -14.12 1.82 4.81
C HIS A 25 -15.45 2.20 5.51
N TRP A 26 -16.35 1.23 5.68
CA TRP A 26 -17.59 1.45 6.45
C TRP A 26 -17.31 1.78 7.93
N GLU A 27 -16.38 1.07 8.56
CA GLU A 27 -15.92 1.35 9.94
C GLU A 27 -15.40 2.79 10.09
N ILE A 28 -14.66 3.31 9.09
CA ILE A 28 -14.17 4.70 9.06
C ILE A 28 -15.33 5.69 8.98
N GLN A 29 -16.32 5.45 8.11
CA GLN A 29 -17.47 6.34 7.98
C GLN A 29 -18.33 6.38 9.24
N GLU A 30 -18.59 5.23 9.88
CA GLU A 30 -19.30 5.20 11.17
C GLU A 30 -18.51 5.94 12.26
N ALA A 31 -17.19 5.75 12.31
CA ALA A 31 -16.34 6.42 13.29
C ALA A 31 -16.33 7.94 13.13
N ALA A 32 -16.34 8.42 11.88
CA ALA A 32 -16.44 9.84 11.54
C ALA A 32 -17.78 10.43 11.99
N GLN A 33 -18.90 9.72 11.78
CA GLN A 33 -20.22 10.15 12.25
C GLN A 33 -20.32 10.22 13.78
N ARG A 34 -19.59 9.36 14.49
CA ARG A 34 -19.60 9.29 15.96
C ARG A 34 -18.52 10.15 16.62
N PHE A 35 -17.74 10.95 15.87
CA PHE A 35 -16.59 11.72 16.37
C PHE A 35 -15.64 10.89 17.25
N SER A 36 -15.43 9.62 16.87
CA SER A 36 -14.70 8.64 17.68
C SER A 36 -13.23 8.49 17.24
N SER A 37 -12.33 8.29 18.20
CA SER A 37 -10.89 8.12 17.96
C SER A 37 -10.52 6.82 17.24
N THR A 38 -11.45 5.86 17.12
CA THR A 38 -11.31 4.61 16.37
C THR A 38 -11.12 4.80 14.86
N GLY A 39 -11.38 6.00 14.34
CA GLY A 39 -11.15 6.34 12.93
C GLY A 39 -9.67 6.20 12.50
N VAL A 40 -8.72 6.62 13.34
CA VAL A 40 -7.28 6.60 13.01
C VAL A 40 -6.77 5.16 12.81
N THR A 41 -7.12 4.26 13.73
CA THR A 41 -6.74 2.84 13.64
C THR A 41 -7.32 2.20 12.38
N SER A 42 -8.56 2.55 12.02
CA SER A 42 -9.23 2.01 10.85
C SER A 42 -8.60 2.51 9.54
N ILE A 43 -8.16 3.77 9.48
CA ILE A 43 -7.40 4.33 8.34
C ILE A 43 -6.06 3.59 8.16
N ILE A 44 -5.31 3.39 9.25
CA ILE A 44 -4.03 2.66 9.19
C ILE A 44 -4.28 1.21 8.70
N LYS A 45 -5.31 0.55 9.21
CA LYS A 45 -5.72 -0.80 8.78
C LYS A 45 -6.06 -0.82 7.28
N LEU A 46 -6.80 0.16 6.77
CA LEU A 46 -7.12 0.29 5.35
C LEU A 46 -5.86 0.44 4.50
N ASN A 47 -4.94 1.31 4.91
CA ASN A 47 -3.67 1.54 4.21
C ASN A 47 -2.77 0.28 4.21
N LEU A 48 -2.74 -0.48 5.30
CA LEU A 48 -2.04 -1.77 5.36
C LEU A 48 -2.69 -2.82 4.44
N LEU A 49 -4.01 -2.88 4.37
CA LEU A 49 -4.71 -3.76 3.42
C LEU A 49 -4.36 -3.42 1.97
N ALA A 50 -4.30 -2.12 1.62
CA ALA A 50 -3.88 -1.66 0.31
C ALA A 50 -2.42 -2.06 -0.01
N PHE A 51 -1.51 -1.97 0.96
CA PHE A 51 -0.13 -2.44 0.79
C PHE A 51 -0.06 -3.95 0.57
N LEU A 52 -0.78 -4.74 1.37
CA LEU A 52 -0.87 -6.20 1.19
C LEU A 52 -1.45 -6.57 -0.17
N PHE A 53 -2.44 -5.81 -0.65
CA PHE A 53 -2.99 -5.98 -2.00
C PHE A 53 -1.91 -5.79 -3.07
N GLY A 54 -1.09 -4.74 -2.94
CA GLY A 54 0.07 -4.50 -3.80
C GLY A 54 1.10 -5.64 -3.77
N LEU A 55 1.43 -6.17 -2.59
CA LEU A 55 2.31 -7.34 -2.47
C LEU A 55 1.77 -8.54 -3.26
N LEU A 56 0.47 -8.82 -3.10
CA LEU A 56 -0.19 -9.98 -3.70
C LEU A 56 -0.37 -9.85 -5.22
N ILE A 57 -0.54 -8.64 -5.76
CA ILE A 57 -0.55 -8.44 -7.22
C ILE A 57 0.79 -8.90 -7.82
N GLU A 58 1.91 -8.60 -7.16
CA GLU A 58 3.25 -9.04 -7.57
C GLU A 58 3.55 -10.48 -7.10
N TRP A 59 2.57 -11.39 -7.21
CA TRP A 59 2.67 -12.75 -6.68
C TRP A 59 3.81 -13.58 -7.27
N GLN A 60 4.21 -13.32 -8.51
CA GLN A 60 5.34 -14.02 -9.15
C GLN A 60 6.64 -13.69 -8.41
N GLY A 61 6.81 -12.43 -8.01
CA GLY A 61 7.93 -12.00 -7.19
C GLY A 61 7.86 -12.61 -5.79
N LEU A 62 6.68 -12.61 -5.15
CA LEU A 62 6.50 -13.28 -3.86
C LEU A 62 6.87 -14.77 -3.93
N LYS A 63 6.46 -15.46 -5.00
CA LYS A 63 6.81 -16.86 -5.22
C LYS A 63 8.33 -17.05 -5.26
N LYS A 64 9.06 -16.21 -6.00
CA LYS A 64 10.54 -16.24 -6.04
C LYS A 64 11.16 -16.00 -4.67
N ILE A 65 10.61 -15.05 -3.89
CA ILE A 65 11.05 -14.78 -2.51
C ILE A 65 10.87 -16.03 -1.62
N PHE A 66 9.71 -16.68 -1.67
CA PHE A 66 9.46 -17.93 -0.92
C PHE A 66 10.33 -19.10 -1.40
N GLN A 67 10.77 -19.08 -2.65
CA GLN A 67 11.75 -20.02 -3.21
C GLN A 67 13.20 -19.69 -2.85
N LYS A 68 13.42 -18.71 -1.96
CA LYS A 68 14.74 -18.21 -1.51
C LYS A 68 15.57 -17.52 -2.62
N GLU A 69 14.94 -17.08 -3.70
CA GLU A 69 15.58 -16.27 -4.76
C GLU A 69 15.61 -14.78 -4.39
N ILE A 70 16.09 -14.47 -3.17
CA ILE A 70 16.06 -13.13 -2.59
C ILE A 70 17.38 -12.40 -2.88
N LYS A 71 17.28 -11.17 -3.41
CA LYS A 71 18.39 -10.22 -3.51
C LYS A 71 17.85 -8.83 -3.25
N VAL A 72 18.33 -8.18 -2.19
CA VAL A 72 17.92 -6.81 -1.86
C VAL A 72 18.54 -5.83 -2.85
N SER A 73 17.69 -5.17 -3.62
CA SER A 73 18.05 -4.09 -4.53
C SER A 73 18.41 -2.82 -3.75
N LYS A 74 19.38 -2.04 -4.25
CA LYS A 74 19.67 -0.69 -3.73
C LYS A 74 18.45 0.24 -3.78
N PHE A 75 17.47 -0.06 -4.64
CA PHE A 75 16.23 0.71 -4.77
C PHE A 75 15.15 0.36 -3.74
N ILE A 76 15.43 -0.49 -2.73
CA ILE A 76 14.49 -0.80 -1.64
C ILE A 76 14.06 0.43 -0.83
N LEU A 77 14.86 1.49 -0.82
CA LEU A 77 14.51 2.73 -0.15
C LEU A 77 13.27 3.40 -0.76
N ILE A 78 13.02 3.24 -2.06
CA ILE A 78 11.87 3.84 -2.74
C ILE A 78 10.54 3.34 -2.17
N PRO A 79 10.23 2.02 -2.15
CA PRO A 79 8.99 1.54 -1.55
C PRO A 79 8.88 1.86 -0.06
N ILE A 80 9.98 1.92 0.68
CA ILE A 80 9.97 2.31 2.11
C ILE A 80 9.51 3.76 2.26
N ILE A 81 10.06 4.69 1.47
CA ILE A 81 9.66 6.11 1.52
C ILE A 81 8.19 6.25 1.13
N ILE A 82 7.75 5.60 0.05
CA ILE A 82 6.35 5.65 -0.40
C ILE A 82 5.42 5.09 0.69
N PHE A 83 5.80 3.98 1.33
CA PHE A 83 5.03 3.40 2.44
C PHE A 83 4.91 4.38 3.61
N LEU A 84 6.00 5.02 4.01
CA LEU A 84 5.99 6.00 5.10
C LEU A 84 5.10 7.21 4.77
N LEU A 85 5.10 7.66 3.52
CA LEU A 85 4.21 8.74 3.08
C LEU A 85 2.74 8.30 3.07
N GLY A 86 2.46 7.09 2.57
CA GLY A 86 1.10 6.57 2.43
C GLY A 86 0.46 6.13 3.75
N ILE A 87 1.23 5.64 4.73
CA ILE A 87 0.66 5.11 5.97
C ILE A 87 0.16 6.21 6.92
N ILE A 88 0.74 7.41 6.84
CA ILE A 88 0.35 8.54 7.68
C ILE A 88 -1.05 9.01 7.24
N PRO A 89 -2.06 9.01 8.13
CA PRO A 89 -3.40 9.49 7.80
C PRO A 89 -3.44 10.94 7.30
N ASN A 90 -4.36 11.24 6.38
CA ASN A 90 -4.55 12.56 5.76
C ASN A 90 -4.66 13.72 6.77
N HIS A 91 -5.35 13.53 7.90
CA HIS A 91 -5.52 14.59 8.90
C HIS A 91 -4.20 15.03 9.56
N TYR A 92 -3.17 14.18 9.61
CA TYR A 92 -1.85 14.60 10.07
C TYR A 92 -1.14 15.46 9.02
N TRP A 93 -1.28 15.14 7.74
CA TRP A 93 -0.81 16.00 6.65
C TRP A 93 -1.51 17.36 6.68
N MET A 94 -2.82 17.35 6.90
CA MET A 94 -3.63 18.55 7.09
C MET A 94 -3.18 19.38 8.30
N TYR A 95 -2.84 18.73 9.41
CA TYR A 95 -2.34 19.40 10.62
C TYR A 95 -0.94 20.00 10.42
N TRP A 96 -0.02 19.27 9.78
CA TRP A 96 1.36 19.72 9.58
C TRP A 96 1.49 20.83 8.53
N PHE A 97 0.69 20.78 7.47
CA PHE A 97 0.80 21.69 6.32
C PHE A 97 -0.35 22.72 6.23
N GLY A 98 -1.34 22.62 7.12
CA GLY A 98 -2.43 23.57 7.27
C GLY A 98 -3.56 23.41 6.24
N VAL A 99 -4.74 23.94 6.60
CA VAL A 99 -5.94 23.98 5.73
C VAL A 99 -6.12 25.33 5.03
N GLY A 100 -5.32 26.35 5.33
CA GLY A 100 -5.61 27.67 4.81
C GLY A 100 -4.76 28.87 5.21
N MET A 101 -3.56 28.74 5.78
CA MET A 101 -2.70 29.91 6.02
C MET A 101 -1.23 29.64 5.73
N SER A 102 -0.75 30.32 4.67
CA SER A 102 0.63 30.57 4.26
C SER A 102 1.63 29.41 4.28
N GLY A 103 1.91 28.88 3.08
CA GLY A 103 3.29 28.58 2.67
C GLY A 103 3.74 27.11 2.75
N ILE A 104 3.24 26.26 1.85
CA ILE A 104 3.97 25.60 0.74
C ILE A 104 2.88 25.12 -0.24
N LYS A 105 2.72 25.90 -1.32
CA LYS A 105 2.03 25.64 -2.61
C LYS A 105 0.93 24.57 -2.65
N MET A 106 -0.29 25.05 -2.97
CA MET A 106 -1.58 24.40 -3.28
C MET A 106 -1.60 23.12 -4.18
N GLY A 107 -0.47 22.50 -4.55
CA GLY A 107 -0.44 21.37 -5.49
C GLY A 107 -0.07 20.00 -4.89
N THR A 108 1.05 19.92 -4.16
CA THR A 108 1.62 18.62 -3.72
C THR A 108 1.04 18.11 -2.40
N VAL A 109 0.69 19.00 -1.47
CA VAL A 109 0.04 18.61 -0.20
C VAL A 109 -1.39 18.12 -0.46
N ASN A 110 -2.09 18.69 -1.45
CA ASN A 110 -3.46 18.30 -1.80
C ASN A 110 -3.57 16.83 -2.20
N ALA A 111 -2.57 16.26 -2.87
CA ALA A 111 -2.60 14.85 -3.22
C ALA A 111 -2.68 13.97 -1.96
N LEU A 112 -1.92 14.29 -0.90
CA LEU A 112 -1.90 13.58 0.39
C LEU A 112 -3.08 13.96 1.33
N LEU A 113 -4.01 14.79 0.88
CA LEU A 113 -5.27 15.05 1.59
C LEU A 113 -6.40 14.15 1.10
N VAL A 114 -6.24 13.52 -0.06
CA VAL A 114 -7.23 12.66 -0.71
C VAL A 114 -6.99 11.21 -0.29
N ASP A 115 -7.96 10.56 0.34
CA ASP A 115 -7.82 9.19 0.87
C ASP A 115 -7.44 8.17 -0.21
N GLU A 116 -7.95 8.35 -1.44
CA GLU A 116 -7.64 7.50 -2.58
C GLU A 116 -6.15 7.53 -2.95
N SER A 117 -5.46 8.65 -2.72
CA SER A 117 -4.03 8.74 -3.02
C SER A 117 -3.19 7.88 -2.07
N HIS A 118 -3.59 7.78 -0.80
CA HIS A 118 -2.94 6.93 0.18
C HIS A 118 -3.06 5.46 -0.24
N ILE A 119 -4.25 5.04 -0.67
CA ILE A 119 -4.47 3.69 -1.20
C ILE A 119 -3.54 3.42 -2.39
N LEU A 120 -3.46 4.35 -3.35
CA LEU A 120 -2.58 4.22 -4.52
C LEU A 120 -1.10 4.12 -4.13
N LEU A 121 -0.63 4.99 -3.22
CA LEU A 121 0.74 4.96 -2.71
C LEU A 121 1.05 3.64 -2.01
N MET A 122 0.12 3.13 -1.19
CA MET A 122 0.31 1.88 -0.47
C MET A 122 0.35 0.68 -1.40
N VAL A 123 -0.54 0.61 -2.41
CA VAL A 123 -0.48 -0.43 -3.45
C VAL A 123 0.85 -0.37 -4.21
N LEU A 124 1.28 0.82 -4.63
CA LEU A 124 2.54 1.02 -5.33
C LEU A 124 3.74 0.60 -4.47
N ALA A 125 3.74 0.99 -3.20
CA ALA A 125 4.77 0.59 -2.24
C ALA A 125 4.85 -0.93 -2.11
N GLY A 126 3.72 -1.63 -2.03
CA GLY A 126 3.67 -3.09 -1.98
C GLY A 126 4.30 -3.73 -3.22
N VAL A 127 3.88 -3.32 -4.41
CA VAL A 127 4.43 -3.84 -5.68
C VAL A 127 5.94 -3.61 -5.75
N LEU A 128 6.39 -2.38 -5.48
CA LEU A 128 7.81 -2.04 -5.54
C LEU A 128 8.63 -2.75 -4.46
N PHE A 129 8.05 -2.98 -3.28
CA PHE A 129 8.71 -3.71 -2.21
C PHE A 129 9.04 -5.14 -2.64
N VAL A 130 8.07 -5.87 -3.19
CA VAL A 130 8.31 -7.22 -3.73
C VAL A 130 9.40 -7.19 -4.80
N ARG A 131 9.28 -6.29 -5.78
CA ARG A 131 10.27 -6.18 -6.87
C ARG A 131 11.67 -5.86 -6.38
N SER A 132 11.79 -5.10 -5.28
CA SER A 132 13.09 -4.75 -4.70
C SER A 132 13.78 -5.93 -4.01
N LEU A 133 13.07 -7.01 -3.72
CA LEU A 133 13.59 -8.19 -3.01
C LEU A 133 13.86 -9.38 -3.93
N VAL A 134 13.36 -9.36 -5.17
CA VAL A 134 13.54 -10.44 -6.13
C VAL A 134 14.92 -10.35 -6.78
N LYS A 135 15.65 -11.47 -6.78
CA LYS A 135 16.87 -11.61 -7.57
C LYS A 135 16.52 -11.48 -9.05
N LYS A 136 16.94 -10.36 -9.67
CA LYS A 136 16.95 -10.26 -11.14
C LYS A 136 17.89 -11.33 -11.67
N GLU A 137 17.40 -12.15 -12.60
CA GLU A 137 18.27 -12.95 -13.45
C GLU A 137 19.15 -11.94 -14.19
N ASP A 138 20.47 -12.02 -13.99
CA ASP A 138 21.41 -11.22 -14.75
C ASP A 138 21.26 -11.68 -16.20
N SER A 139 20.47 -10.95 -16.98
CA SER A 139 20.37 -11.16 -18.42
C SER A 139 21.77 -10.91 -18.98
N TYR A 140 22.47 -12.00 -19.28
CA TYR A 140 23.65 -12.00 -20.14
C TYR A 140 23.28 -11.19 -21.39
N ILE A 141 23.80 -9.97 -21.48
CA ILE A 141 23.94 -9.30 -22.77
C ILE A 141 25.26 -9.86 -23.30
N PRO A 142 25.23 -10.72 -24.34
CA PRO A 142 26.45 -11.21 -24.97
C PRO A 142 27.28 -10.06 -25.58
#